data_AF-A0A0N4XBN5-F1
#
_entry.id   AF-A0A0N4XBN5-F1
#
_cell.length_a   1.000
_cell.length_b   1.000
_cell.length_c   1.000
_cell.angle_alpha   90.00
_cell.angle_beta   90.00
_cell.angle_gamma   90.00
#
_symmetry.space_group_name_H-M   'P 1'
#
loop_
_entity.id
_entity.type
_entity.pdbx_description
1 polymer ?
#
loop_
_entity_poly.entity_id
_entity_poly.type
_entity_poly.pdbx_seq_one_letter_code
_entity_poly.pdbx_strand_id
1 'polypeptide(L)'
;LTDDSDSDNPIEYRDDDDTHYRSAPSTSRFDEDDEDVPVGGLAAKVFRKDTLALRLDAPPCKDDISGQTADDRRTLMHNASIKLARKLSERPTVEELEDRNILKTAAVRSMEEKRKLLLRKLSFRPTIAQLKEQQIIQFNDYVEVTQAQVYDRKADKPWTRLTSTDKALIRKELNDFKATEMDVHEESRIFTRYQKSVLFRFALVCGRVVILLGWSMICQLFQYRISQTRADS
;
A
#
# COMPACT_ATOMS: atom_id res chain seq x y z
N LEU A 1 10.26 -3.30 29.58
CA LEU A 1 9.47 -4.54 29.54
C LEU A 1 8.25 -4.28 30.39
N THR A 2 7.20 -3.76 29.76
CA THR A 2 5.89 -3.51 30.38
C THR A 2 4.98 -4.65 29.96
N ASP A 3 4.44 -5.34 30.96
CA ASP A 3 3.60 -6.54 30.87
C ASP A 3 2.13 -6.08 30.86
N ASP A 4 1.53 -5.98 29.68
CA ASP A 4 0.10 -5.69 29.49
C ASP A 4 -0.64 -7.01 29.27
N SER A 5 -1.13 -7.61 30.36
CA SER A 5 -1.89 -8.85 30.36
C SER A 5 -3.39 -8.54 30.22
N ASP A 6 -3.89 -8.48 28.97
CA ASP A 6 -5.32 -8.40 28.66
C ASP A 6 -5.97 -9.77 28.87
N SER A 7 -6.77 -9.90 29.94
CA SER A 7 -7.61 -11.07 30.18
C SER A 7 -8.96 -10.88 29.48
N ASP A 8 -9.06 -11.41 28.26
CA ASP A 8 -10.32 -11.55 27.51
C ASP A 8 -11.20 -12.62 28.16
N ASN A 9 -12.09 -12.22 29.06
CA ASN A 9 -13.22 -13.06 29.46
C ASN A 9 -14.28 -13.02 28.34
N PRO A 10 -14.69 -14.17 27.77
CA PRO A 10 -15.77 -14.21 26.78
C PRO A 10 -17.09 -13.73 27.40
N ILE A 11 -17.69 -12.69 26.82
CA ILE A 11 -19.03 -12.22 27.19
C ILE A 11 -20.03 -13.27 26.67
N GLU A 12 -20.65 -14.03 27.59
CA GLU A 12 -21.85 -14.82 27.26
C GLU A 12 -22.99 -13.87 26.92
N TYR A 13 -23.38 -13.85 25.65
CA TYR A 13 -24.64 -13.26 25.23
C TYR A 13 -25.78 -14.12 25.79
N ARG A 14 -26.50 -13.59 26.79
CA ARG A 14 -27.85 -14.07 27.13
C ARG A 14 -28.82 -13.50 26.11
N ASP A 15 -29.39 -14.37 25.28
CA ASP A 15 -30.57 -14.08 24.47
C ASP A 15 -31.80 -14.04 25.38
N ASP A 16 -32.06 -12.89 26.01
CA ASP A 16 -33.34 -12.61 26.67
C ASP A 16 -34.17 -11.67 25.75
N ASP A 17 -35.00 -12.30 24.91
CA ASP A 17 -36.12 -11.67 24.23
C ASP A 17 -37.25 -11.45 25.24
N ASP A 18 -37.33 -10.25 25.84
CA ASP A 18 -38.51 -9.86 26.62
C ASP A 18 -38.92 -8.42 26.29
N THR A 19 -39.95 -8.32 25.45
CA THR A 19 -40.56 -7.10 24.94
C THR A 19 -41.50 -6.49 25.99
N HIS A 20 -40.94 -5.88 27.03
CA HIS A 20 -41.73 -5.07 27.98
C HIS A 20 -41.89 -3.62 27.50
N TYR A 21 -42.97 -3.38 26.74
CA TYR A 21 -43.53 -2.05 26.50
C TYR A 21 -43.80 -1.35 27.84
N ARG A 22 -43.01 -0.33 28.15
CA ARG A 22 -43.21 0.53 29.32
C ARG A 22 -44.36 1.51 29.03
N SER A 23 -45.60 1.07 29.23
CA SER A 23 -46.76 1.97 29.25
C SER A 23 -46.60 2.99 30.39
N ALA A 24 -46.74 4.27 30.05
CA ALA A 24 -46.73 5.37 31.00
C ALA A 24 -47.89 5.21 32.03
N PRO A 25 -47.64 5.35 33.34
CA PRO A 25 -48.73 5.45 34.30
C PRO A 25 -49.45 6.78 34.12
N SER A 26 -50.67 6.73 33.58
CA SER A 26 -51.66 7.77 33.76
C SER A 26 -52.28 7.58 35.15
N THR A 27 -51.88 8.39 36.12
CA THR A 27 -52.61 8.51 37.39
C THR A 27 -53.46 9.77 37.36
N SER A 28 -54.74 9.53 37.10
CA SER A 28 -55.84 10.45 37.31
C SER A 28 -56.02 10.83 38.79
N ARG A 29 -56.44 12.09 39.01
CA ARG A 29 -57.34 12.56 40.08
C ARG A 29 -56.83 12.53 41.53
N PHE A 30 -56.51 13.71 42.04
CA PHE A 30 -56.73 14.08 43.45
C PHE A 30 -57.66 15.30 43.42
N ASP A 31 -58.89 15.10 43.88
CA ASP A 31 -59.76 16.18 44.37
C ASP A 31 -59.36 16.39 45.84
N GLU A 32 -58.85 17.57 46.20
CA GLU A 32 -58.75 18.02 47.60
C GLU A 32 -59.38 19.41 47.69
N ASP A 33 -60.43 19.51 48.51
CA ASP A 33 -61.12 20.73 48.91
C ASP A 33 -60.14 21.76 49.50
N ASP A 34 -59.91 22.87 48.79
CA ASP A 34 -59.33 24.08 49.38
C ASP A 34 -60.47 24.95 49.95
N GLU A 35 -60.78 24.76 51.23
CA GLU A 35 -61.52 25.73 52.05
C GLU A 35 -60.63 26.97 52.29
N ASP A 36 -61.00 28.11 51.70
CA ASP A 36 -60.33 29.40 51.82
C ASP A 36 -60.34 29.94 53.27
N VAL A 37 -59.33 29.57 54.07
CA VAL A 37 -59.05 30.23 55.37
C VAL A 37 -58.13 31.44 55.14
N PRO A 38 -58.53 32.67 55.53
CA PRO A 38 -57.67 33.85 55.40
C PRO A 38 -56.44 33.76 56.30
N VAL A 39 -55.32 33.29 55.75
CA VAL A 39 -54.01 33.26 56.42
C VAL A 39 -53.50 34.69 56.58
N GLY A 40 -53.73 35.28 57.75
CA GLY A 40 -53.29 36.64 58.10
C GLY A 40 -51.78 36.85 57.94
N GLY A 41 -51.37 38.09 57.63
CA GLY A 41 -50.01 38.46 57.19
C GLY A 41 -48.83 38.11 58.12
N LEU A 42 -49.07 37.69 59.37
CA LEU A 42 -48.03 37.09 60.21
C LEU A 42 -47.71 35.66 59.79
N ALA A 43 -48.73 34.84 59.48
CA ALA A 43 -48.57 33.45 59.10
C ALA A 43 -47.85 33.32 57.74
N ALA A 44 -48.20 34.13 56.74
CA ALA A 44 -47.46 34.21 55.47
C ALA A 44 -45.97 34.58 55.65
N LYS A 45 -45.63 35.30 56.73
CA LYS A 45 -44.25 35.71 57.06
C LYS A 45 -43.50 34.63 57.85
N VAL A 46 -44.21 33.79 58.59
CA VAL A 46 -43.69 32.55 59.21
C VAL A 46 -43.40 31.51 58.14
N PHE A 47 -44.33 31.27 57.19
CA PHE A 47 -44.09 30.38 56.04
C PHE A 47 -42.87 30.81 55.18
N ARG A 48 -42.60 32.12 55.04
CA ARG A 48 -41.39 32.63 54.36
C ARG A 48 -40.10 32.46 55.16
N LYS A 49 -40.15 32.39 56.49
CA LYS A 49 -38.99 32.04 57.32
C LYS A 49 -38.72 30.54 57.27
N ASP A 50 -39.79 29.76 57.20
CA ASP A 50 -39.71 28.30 57.10
C ASP A 50 -39.16 27.86 55.74
N THR A 51 -39.38 28.59 54.64
CA THR A 51 -38.73 28.26 53.36
C THR A 51 -37.22 28.47 53.36
N LEU A 52 -36.70 29.45 54.11
CA LEU A 52 -35.26 29.64 54.28
C LEU A 52 -34.68 28.58 55.21
N ALA A 53 -35.37 28.25 56.30
CA ALA A 53 -35.01 27.15 57.18
C ALA A 53 -34.99 25.81 56.42
N LEU A 54 -36.02 25.53 55.61
CA LEU A 54 -36.09 24.36 54.72
C LEU A 54 -34.98 24.34 53.66
N ARG A 55 -34.53 25.50 53.16
CA ARG A 55 -33.38 25.59 52.25
C ARG A 55 -32.03 25.41 52.94
N LEU A 56 -31.93 25.70 54.23
CA LEU A 56 -30.73 25.47 55.05
C LEU A 56 -30.67 24.04 55.59
N ASP A 57 -31.83 23.44 55.90
CA ASP A 57 -31.99 22.03 56.27
C ASP A 57 -32.01 21.11 55.04
N ALA A 58 -32.12 21.66 53.83
CA ALA A 58 -31.98 20.91 52.60
C ALA A 58 -30.58 20.28 52.55
N PRO A 59 -30.48 18.94 52.47
CA PRO A 59 -29.20 18.28 52.25
C PRO A 59 -28.50 18.90 51.02
N PRO A 60 -27.16 19.02 51.01
CA PRO A 60 -26.45 19.46 49.82
C PRO A 60 -26.92 18.61 48.64
N CYS A 61 -27.23 19.26 47.50
CA CYS A 61 -27.68 18.58 46.29
C CYS A 61 -26.80 17.36 46.07
N LYS A 62 -27.35 16.17 46.33
CA LYS A 62 -26.60 14.94 46.15
C LYS A 62 -26.42 14.81 44.66
N ASP A 63 -25.18 14.87 44.20
CA ASP A 63 -24.88 14.47 42.83
C ASP A 63 -25.48 13.08 42.63
N ASP A 64 -26.40 12.93 41.67
CA ASP A 64 -27.09 11.66 41.36
C ASP A 64 -26.09 10.52 41.02
N ILE A 65 -24.83 10.89 40.78
CA ILE A 65 -23.70 10.03 40.50
C ILE A 65 -22.64 10.24 41.59
N SER A 66 -22.46 9.24 42.46
CA SER A 66 -21.51 9.30 43.56
C SER A 66 -20.07 9.48 43.08
N GLY A 67 -19.35 10.45 43.63
CA GLY A 67 -17.92 10.66 43.37
C GLY A 67 -17.59 11.49 42.13
N GLN A 68 -18.58 12.17 41.52
CA GLN A 68 -18.35 13.03 40.37
C GLN A 68 -19.03 14.40 40.56
N THR A 69 -18.21 15.46 40.56
CA THR A 69 -18.69 16.84 40.69
C THR A 69 -19.47 17.26 39.45
N ALA A 70 -20.40 18.20 39.58
CA ALA A 70 -21.10 18.80 38.43
C ALA A 70 -20.15 19.38 37.36
N ASP A 71 -19.00 19.92 37.76
CA ASP A 71 -17.99 20.45 36.83
C ASP A 71 -17.23 19.32 36.11
N ASP A 72 -16.94 18.20 36.79
CA ASP A 72 -16.37 17.00 36.17
C ASP A 72 -17.29 16.43 35.09
N ARG A 73 -18.61 16.48 35.30
CA ARG A 73 -19.59 16.09 34.27
C ARG A 73 -19.52 17.01 33.05
N ARG A 74 -19.46 18.32 33.26
CA ARG A 74 -19.38 19.31 32.18
C ARG A 74 -18.11 19.14 31.36
N THR A 75 -16.97 18.91 32.02
CA THR A 75 -15.69 18.70 31.33
C THR A 75 -15.68 17.38 30.55
N LEU A 76 -16.20 16.28 31.10
CA LEU A 76 -16.35 15.02 30.35
C LEU A 76 -17.27 15.18 29.15
N MET A 77 -18.40 15.87 29.29
CA MET A 77 -19.33 16.14 28.20
C MET A 77 -18.66 16.98 27.10
N HIS A 78 -17.92 18.02 27.50
CA HIS A 78 -17.18 18.85 26.56
C HIS A 78 -16.09 18.05 25.83
N ASN A 79 -15.30 17.25 26.54
CA ASN A 79 -14.26 16.40 25.97
C ASN A 79 -14.85 15.33 25.03
N ALA A 80 -15.99 14.73 25.40
CA ALA A 80 -16.72 13.80 24.55
C ALA A 80 -17.22 14.50 23.28
N SER A 81 -17.76 15.72 23.40
CA SER A 81 -18.20 16.54 22.27
C SER A 81 -17.06 16.85 21.30
N ILE A 82 -15.88 17.24 21.80
CA ILE A 82 -14.70 17.52 20.97
C ILE A 82 -14.25 16.24 20.25
N LYS A 83 -14.13 15.12 20.98
CA LYS A 83 -13.72 13.83 20.41
C LYS A 83 -14.68 13.37 19.31
N LEU A 84 -15.99 13.53 19.54
CA LEU A 84 -17.01 13.19 18.58
C LEU A 84 -16.91 14.06 17.32
N ALA A 85 -16.78 15.38 17.49
CA ALA A 85 -16.63 16.31 16.37
C ALA A 85 -15.44 15.93 15.46
N ARG A 86 -14.29 15.57 16.05
CA ARG A 86 -13.12 15.08 15.29
C ARG A 86 -13.39 13.76 14.55
N LYS A 87 -14.05 12.80 15.21
CA LYS A 87 -14.42 11.52 14.55
C LYS A 87 -15.40 11.72 13.40
N LEU A 88 -16.31 12.69 13.52
CA LEU A 88 -17.26 13.03 12.49
C LEU A 88 -16.61 13.77 11.31
N SER A 89 -15.58 14.59 11.54
CA SER A 89 -14.83 15.24 10.45
C SER A 89 -13.97 14.28 9.65
N GLU A 90 -13.47 13.23 10.28
CA GLU A 90 -12.65 12.18 9.64
C GLU A 90 -13.46 10.94 9.26
N ARG A 91 -14.80 11.04 9.23
CA ARG A 91 -15.67 9.90 8.98
C ARG A 91 -15.47 9.36 7.56
N PRO A 92 -15.04 8.10 7.38
CA PRO A 92 -14.87 7.50 6.06
C PRO A 92 -16.19 7.41 5.29
N THR A 93 -16.11 7.46 3.97
CA THR A 93 -17.29 7.29 3.12
C THR A 93 -17.74 5.83 3.08
N VAL A 94 -18.98 5.61 2.62
CA VAL A 94 -19.55 4.26 2.54
C VAL A 94 -18.77 3.38 1.54
N GLU A 95 -18.37 3.96 0.41
CA GLU A 95 -17.61 3.30 -0.66
C GLU A 95 -16.20 2.89 -0.17
N GLU A 96 -15.51 3.75 0.57
CA GLU A 96 -14.21 3.42 1.16
C GLU A 96 -14.28 2.24 2.15
N LEU A 97 -15.39 2.13 2.88
CA LEU A 97 -15.63 1.01 3.80
C LEU A 97 -15.96 -0.28 3.05
N GLU A 98 -16.61 -0.18 1.89
CA GLU A 98 -16.86 -1.31 0.99
C GLU A 98 -15.56 -1.82 0.36
N ASP A 99 -14.69 -0.90 -0.10
CA ASP A 99 -13.37 -1.23 -0.68
C ASP A 99 -12.45 -1.89 0.34
N ARG A 100 -12.51 -1.45 1.60
CA ARG A 100 -11.79 -2.08 2.72
C ARG A 100 -12.46 -3.35 3.22
N ASN A 101 -13.58 -3.75 2.61
CA ASN A 101 -14.35 -4.93 2.96
C ASN A 101 -14.82 -4.95 4.43
N ILE A 102 -15.01 -3.76 5.02
CA ILE A 102 -15.58 -3.57 6.35
C ILE A 102 -17.11 -3.57 6.23
N LEU A 103 -17.64 -2.84 5.24
CA LEU A 103 -19.04 -2.91 4.87
C LEU A 103 -19.21 -3.95 3.76
N LYS A 104 -19.88 -5.07 4.06
CA LYS A 104 -20.15 -6.11 3.07
C LYS A 104 -21.41 -5.76 2.30
N THR A 105 -21.27 -5.52 1.00
CA THR A 105 -22.43 -5.51 0.08
C THR A 105 -22.99 -6.93 -0.07
N ALA A 106 -24.21 -7.09 -0.61
CA ALA A 106 -24.88 -8.38 -0.80
C ALA A 106 -24.22 -9.30 -1.87
N ALA A 107 -22.89 -9.37 -1.86
CA ALA A 107 -22.02 -10.11 -2.76
C ALA A 107 -22.07 -11.65 -2.58
N VAL A 108 -22.83 -12.15 -1.61
CA VAL A 108 -22.99 -13.60 -1.39
C VAL A 108 -23.56 -14.29 -2.63
N ARG A 109 -24.50 -13.66 -3.34
CA ARG A 109 -25.01 -14.19 -4.62
C ARG A 109 -23.94 -14.16 -5.73
N SER A 110 -23.11 -13.12 -5.76
CA SER A 110 -22.00 -12.99 -6.71
C SER A 110 -20.91 -14.05 -6.49
N MET A 111 -20.63 -14.45 -5.24
CA MET A 111 -19.61 -15.46 -4.96
C MET A 111 -20.02 -16.85 -5.46
N GLU A 112 -21.30 -17.23 -5.33
CA GLU A 112 -21.79 -18.52 -5.83
C GLU A 112 -21.73 -18.59 -7.36
N GLU A 113 -22.08 -17.51 -8.06
CA GLU A 113 -21.94 -17.41 -9.52
C GLU A 113 -20.48 -17.47 -9.96
N LYS A 114 -19.58 -16.75 -9.28
CA LYS A 114 -18.13 -16.81 -9.53
C LYS A 114 -17.59 -18.22 -9.30
N ARG A 115 -18.04 -18.91 -8.25
CA ARG A 115 -17.68 -20.30 -7.95
C ARG A 115 -18.12 -21.23 -9.08
N LYS A 116 -19.37 -21.14 -9.53
CA LYS A 116 -19.90 -21.92 -10.66
C LYS A 116 -19.13 -21.64 -11.95
N LEU A 117 -18.86 -20.37 -12.25
CA LEU A 117 -18.08 -19.98 -13.44
C LEU A 117 -16.67 -20.56 -13.38
N LEU A 118 -16.00 -20.48 -12.23
CA LEU A 118 -14.66 -21.02 -12.04
C LEU A 118 -14.63 -22.54 -12.22
N LEU A 119 -15.56 -23.26 -11.59
CA LEU A 119 -15.69 -24.71 -11.76
C LEU A 119 -15.86 -25.09 -13.23
N ARG A 120 -16.71 -24.37 -13.97
CA ARG A 120 -16.85 -24.54 -15.42
C ARG A 120 -15.56 -24.25 -16.18
N LYS A 121 -14.83 -23.18 -15.84
CA LYS A 121 -13.55 -22.88 -16.52
C LYS A 121 -12.47 -23.94 -16.25
N LEU A 122 -12.42 -24.47 -15.03
CA LEU A 122 -11.48 -25.52 -14.65
C LEU A 122 -11.81 -26.86 -15.32
N SER A 123 -13.09 -27.17 -15.56
CA SER A 123 -13.47 -28.41 -16.26
C SER A 123 -13.05 -28.40 -17.73
N PHE A 124 -12.99 -27.23 -18.38
CA PHE A 124 -12.54 -27.08 -19.77
C PHE A 124 -11.05 -26.69 -19.87
N ARG A 125 -10.24 -27.06 -18.88
CA ARG A 125 -8.81 -26.75 -18.89
C ARG A 125 -8.08 -27.64 -19.91
N PRO A 126 -7.41 -27.08 -20.94
CA PRO A 126 -6.68 -27.86 -21.93
C PRO A 126 -5.48 -28.58 -21.31
N THR A 127 -5.09 -29.69 -21.91
CA THR A 127 -3.90 -30.44 -21.48
C THR A 127 -2.62 -29.78 -22.02
N ILE A 128 -1.49 -30.06 -21.38
CA ILE A 128 -0.19 -29.53 -21.82
C ILE A 128 0.13 -30.00 -23.26
N ALA A 129 -0.23 -31.24 -23.61
CA ALA A 129 -0.05 -31.77 -24.96
C ALA A 129 -0.82 -30.96 -26.01
N GLN A 130 -2.08 -30.59 -25.73
CA GLN A 130 -2.90 -29.76 -26.62
C GLN A 130 -2.31 -28.36 -26.81
N LEU A 131 -1.80 -27.75 -25.72
CA LEU A 131 -1.16 -26.44 -25.79
C LEU A 131 0.16 -26.46 -26.58
N LYS A 132 0.89 -27.58 -26.58
CA LYS A 132 2.10 -27.79 -27.39
C LYS A 132 1.78 -27.98 -28.87
N GLU A 133 0.73 -28.75 -29.19
CA GLU A 133 0.23 -28.92 -30.57
C GLU A 133 -0.21 -27.58 -31.16
N GLN A 134 -0.86 -26.74 -30.36
CA GLN A 134 -1.24 -25.38 -30.74
C GLN A 134 -0.09 -24.35 -30.69
N GLN A 135 1.13 -24.79 -30.37
CA GLN A 135 2.33 -23.94 -30.21
C GLN A 135 2.17 -22.75 -29.24
N ILE A 136 1.25 -22.86 -28.27
CA ILE A 136 1.06 -21.87 -27.19
C ILE A 136 2.17 -22.03 -26.14
N ILE A 137 2.57 -23.27 -25.86
CA ILE A 137 3.74 -23.58 -25.02
C ILE A 137 4.83 -24.13 -25.93
N GLN A 138 5.91 -23.36 -26.10
CA GLN A 138 7.05 -23.72 -26.95
C GLN A 138 8.22 -24.34 -26.18
N PHE A 139 8.23 -24.22 -24.85
CA PHE A 139 9.32 -24.73 -24.02
C PHE A 139 9.09 -26.22 -23.70
N ASN A 140 10.18 -26.99 -23.72
CA ASN A 140 10.16 -28.37 -23.25
C ASN A 140 10.11 -28.37 -21.72
N ASP A 141 9.19 -29.17 -21.14
CA ASP A 141 9.01 -29.28 -19.68
C ASP A 141 10.24 -29.86 -18.97
N TYR A 142 11.13 -30.50 -19.73
CA TYR A 142 12.37 -31.09 -19.23
C TYR A 142 13.56 -30.46 -19.95
N VAL A 143 14.48 -29.91 -19.15
CA VAL A 143 15.80 -29.50 -19.58
C VAL A 143 16.75 -30.62 -19.22
N GLU A 144 17.29 -31.31 -20.23
CA GLU A 144 18.39 -32.25 -20.00
C GLU A 144 19.67 -31.46 -19.72
N VAL A 145 20.21 -31.60 -18.51
CA VAL A 145 21.51 -31.02 -18.16
C VAL A 145 22.59 -32.03 -18.49
N THR A 146 23.24 -31.84 -19.64
CA THR A 146 24.44 -32.60 -20.00
C THR A 146 25.69 -31.95 -19.38
N GLN A 147 26.69 -32.76 -19.02
CA GLN A 147 27.96 -32.23 -18.53
C GLN A 147 28.66 -31.48 -19.67
N ALA A 148 28.82 -30.17 -19.51
CA ALA A 148 29.62 -29.39 -20.44
C ALA A 148 31.08 -29.86 -20.40
N GLN A 149 31.74 -29.90 -21.55
CA GLN A 149 33.17 -30.15 -21.61
C GLN A 149 33.89 -29.13 -20.71
N VAL A 150 34.71 -29.62 -19.79
CA VAL A 150 35.56 -28.77 -18.95
C VAL A 150 36.73 -28.32 -19.80
N TYR A 151 36.57 -27.18 -20.47
CA TYR A 151 37.66 -26.48 -21.12
C TYR A 151 38.13 -25.32 -20.25
N ASP A 152 39.43 -25.03 -20.30
CA ASP A 152 40.02 -23.93 -19.55
C ASP A 152 39.57 -22.57 -20.13
N ARG A 153 38.62 -21.93 -19.45
CA ARG A 153 38.12 -20.58 -19.80
C ARG A 153 39.13 -19.47 -19.52
N LYS A 154 40.16 -19.76 -18.74
CA LYS A 154 41.23 -18.82 -18.37
C LYS A 154 42.48 -18.98 -19.25
N ALA A 155 42.52 -19.99 -20.12
CA ALA A 155 43.60 -20.18 -21.08
C ALA A 155 43.84 -18.92 -21.92
N ASP A 156 45.11 -18.73 -22.34
CA ASP A 156 45.50 -17.62 -23.20
C ASP A 156 44.72 -17.68 -24.50
N LYS A 157 44.23 -16.51 -24.91
CA LYS A 157 43.38 -16.38 -26.08
C LYS A 157 44.33 -16.07 -27.25
N PRO A 158 44.56 -16.99 -28.19
CA PRO A 158 45.55 -16.74 -29.25
C PRO A 158 45.24 -15.47 -30.06
N TRP A 159 43.96 -15.06 -30.13
CA TRP A 159 43.53 -13.81 -30.76
C TRP A 159 43.95 -12.53 -30.01
N THR A 160 44.29 -12.59 -28.72
CA THR A 160 44.86 -11.42 -28.01
C THR A 160 46.29 -11.10 -28.46
N ARG A 161 47.00 -12.05 -29.10
CA ARG A 161 48.37 -11.85 -29.64
C ARG A 161 48.40 -11.53 -31.13
N LEU A 162 47.25 -11.26 -31.74
CA LEU A 162 47.12 -11.09 -33.18
C LEU A 162 47.79 -9.78 -33.65
N THR A 163 48.71 -9.88 -34.62
CA THR A 163 49.39 -8.71 -35.17
C THR A 163 48.44 -7.87 -36.04
N SER A 164 48.79 -6.62 -36.33
CA SER A 164 48.01 -5.78 -37.25
C SER A 164 47.89 -6.40 -38.65
N THR A 165 48.93 -7.10 -39.09
CA THR A 165 48.97 -7.87 -40.34
C THR A 165 47.97 -9.02 -40.31
N ASP A 166 47.98 -9.83 -39.26
CA ASP A 166 47.08 -10.98 -39.15
C ASP A 166 45.62 -10.52 -39.03
N LYS A 167 45.36 -9.41 -38.34
CA LYS A 167 44.02 -8.78 -38.30
C LYS A 167 43.55 -8.37 -39.68
N ALA A 168 44.43 -7.86 -40.54
CA ALA A 168 44.08 -7.49 -41.91
C ALA A 168 43.83 -8.71 -42.79
N LEU A 169 44.62 -9.78 -42.62
CA LEU A 169 44.42 -11.04 -43.33
C LEU A 169 43.08 -11.70 -42.97
N ILE A 170 42.76 -11.80 -41.68
CA ILE A 170 41.47 -12.35 -41.22
C ILE A 170 40.30 -11.51 -41.76
N ARG A 171 40.42 -10.18 -41.79
CA ARG A 171 39.38 -9.33 -42.40
C ARG A 171 39.21 -9.60 -43.89
N LYS A 172 40.31 -9.79 -44.62
CA LYS A 172 40.28 -10.11 -46.05
C LYS A 172 39.61 -11.46 -46.28
N GLU A 173 40.07 -12.50 -45.59
CA GLU A 173 39.52 -13.85 -45.70
C GLU A 173 38.02 -13.90 -45.35
N LEU A 174 37.59 -13.20 -44.29
CA LEU A 174 36.18 -13.09 -43.94
C LEU A 174 35.34 -12.35 -45.00
N ASN A 175 35.90 -11.33 -45.63
CA ASN A 175 35.20 -10.61 -46.71
C ASN A 175 35.12 -11.46 -47.98
N ASP A 176 36.18 -12.20 -48.31
CA ASP A 176 36.22 -13.13 -49.44
C ASP A 176 35.19 -14.25 -49.22
N PHE A 177 35.13 -14.83 -48.02
CA PHE A 177 34.13 -15.83 -47.66
C PHE A 177 32.69 -15.30 -47.75
N LYS A 178 32.42 -14.09 -47.23
CA LYS A 178 31.10 -13.45 -47.36
C LYS A 178 30.72 -13.13 -48.81
N ALA A 179 31.70 -12.93 -49.69
CA ALA A 179 31.47 -12.65 -51.10
C ALA A 179 31.29 -13.91 -51.94
N THR A 180 31.86 -15.05 -51.52
CA THR A 180 31.84 -16.31 -52.29
C THR A 180 30.81 -17.32 -51.77
N GLU A 181 30.67 -17.47 -50.45
CA GLU A 181 29.85 -18.53 -49.85
C GLU A 181 28.44 -18.05 -49.46
N MET A 182 28.28 -16.77 -49.13
CA MET A 182 26.98 -16.24 -48.72
C MET A 182 26.23 -15.62 -49.89
N ASP A 183 25.07 -16.17 -50.23
CA ASP A 183 24.17 -15.60 -51.23
C ASP A 183 23.46 -14.37 -50.63
N VAL A 184 24.01 -13.18 -50.88
CA VAL A 184 23.45 -11.91 -50.40
C VAL A 184 22.42 -11.42 -51.41
N HIS A 185 21.16 -11.26 -50.98
CA HIS A 185 20.08 -10.68 -51.78
C HIS A 185 20.50 -9.36 -52.45
N GLU A 186 20.09 -9.14 -53.70
CA GLU A 186 20.55 -8.02 -54.54
C GLU A 186 20.33 -6.64 -53.88
N GLU A 187 19.23 -6.48 -53.15
CA GLU A 187 18.88 -5.25 -52.42
C GLU A 187 19.80 -4.98 -51.21
N SER A 188 20.49 -5.99 -50.68
CA SER A 188 21.41 -5.86 -49.53
C SER A 188 22.87 -5.68 -49.93
N ARG A 189 23.20 -5.81 -51.23
CA ARG A 189 24.57 -5.60 -51.74
C ARG A 189 25.10 -4.19 -51.45
N ILE A 190 24.24 -3.19 -51.37
CA ILE A 190 24.60 -1.80 -51.02
C ILE A 190 25.23 -1.62 -49.63
N PHE A 191 25.06 -2.60 -48.72
CA PHE A 191 25.67 -2.61 -47.38
C PHE A 191 27.01 -3.37 -47.33
N THR A 192 27.38 -4.07 -48.40
CA THR A 192 28.63 -4.84 -48.50
C THR A 192 29.83 -4.02 -48.99
N ARG A 193 29.74 -2.68 -48.94
CA ARG A 193 30.73 -1.78 -49.53
C ARG A 193 32.15 -2.05 -49.04
N TYR A 194 32.94 -2.62 -49.95
CA TYR A 194 34.39 -2.54 -50.04
C TYR A 194 34.88 -1.13 -49.67
N GLN A 195 35.60 -1.01 -48.55
CA GLN A 195 36.40 0.17 -48.22
C GLN A 195 37.60 0.25 -49.19
N LYS A 196 37.40 0.82 -50.39
CA LYS A 196 38.50 1.31 -51.23
C LYS A 196 38.66 2.84 -51.19
N SER A 197 37.81 3.58 -50.49
CA SER A 197 37.81 5.04 -50.59
C SER A 197 37.28 5.79 -49.35
N VAL A 198 37.70 5.42 -48.15
CA VAL A 198 37.47 6.26 -46.94
C VAL A 198 38.75 6.56 -46.16
N LEU A 199 39.92 6.36 -46.79
CA LEU A 199 41.21 6.61 -46.15
C LEU A 199 41.69 8.08 -46.23
N PHE A 200 40.93 9.04 -46.77
CA PHE A 200 41.47 10.39 -46.96
C PHE A 200 40.65 11.58 -46.45
N ARG A 201 39.43 11.42 -45.93
CA ARG A 201 38.62 12.61 -45.53
C ARG A 201 38.01 12.64 -44.14
N PHE A 202 37.99 11.54 -43.38
CA PHE A 202 37.44 11.56 -42.01
C PHE A 202 38.49 11.71 -40.90
N ALA A 203 39.79 11.63 -41.22
CA ALA A 203 40.85 11.63 -40.22
C ALA A 203 41.19 13.02 -39.63
N LEU A 204 40.74 14.14 -40.22
CA LEU A 204 41.19 15.47 -39.78
C LEU A 204 40.20 16.22 -38.86
N VAL A 205 38.89 15.97 -38.94
CA VAL A 205 37.90 16.86 -38.29
C VAL A 205 37.28 16.27 -37.02
N CYS A 206 37.08 14.96 -36.90
CA CYS A 206 36.43 14.39 -35.71
C CYS A 206 37.38 13.93 -34.58
N GLY A 207 38.68 13.81 -34.84
CA GLY A 207 39.64 13.21 -33.88
C GLY A 207 40.11 14.12 -32.74
N ARG A 208 39.95 15.44 -32.84
CA ARG A 208 40.54 16.39 -31.85
C ARG A 208 39.56 16.91 -30.79
N VAL A 209 38.25 16.94 -31.06
CA VAL A 209 37.28 17.57 -30.14
C VAL A 209 36.77 16.61 -29.06
N VAL A 210 36.64 15.31 -29.36
CA VAL A 210 36.05 14.34 -28.42
C VAL A 210 37.06 13.82 -27.39
N ILE A 211 38.35 13.73 -27.75
CA ILE A 211 39.39 13.18 -26.85
C ILE A 211 39.74 14.17 -25.73
N LEU A 212 39.72 15.48 -25.98
CA LEU A 212 40.07 16.49 -24.98
C LEU A 212 39.00 16.65 -23.89
N LEU A 213 37.72 16.49 -24.21
CA LEU A 213 36.63 16.62 -23.24
C LEU A 213 36.45 15.36 -22.39
N GLY A 214 36.66 14.17 -22.97
CA GLY A 214 36.55 12.90 -22.24
C GLY A 214 37.66 12.68 -21.20
N TRP A 215 38.89 13.11 -21.51
CA TRP A 215 40.03 12.90 -20.60
C TRP A 215 40.04 13.87 -19.40
N SER A 216 39.47 15.07 -19.55
CA SER A 216 39.33 16.02 -18.44
C SER A 216 38.40 15.47 -17.35
N MET A 217 37.28 14.86 -17.74
CA MET A 217 36.29 14.33 -16.78
C MET A 217 36.79 13.07 -16.06
N ILE A 218 37.57 12.23 -16.74
CA ILE A 218 38.18 11.03 -16.13
C ILE A 218 39.31 11.41 -15.18
N CYS A 219 40.13 12.43 -15.50
CA CYS A 219 41.15 12.94 -14.58
C CYS A 219 40.54 13.60 -13.34
N GLN A 220 39.43 14.33 -13.46
CA GLN A 220 38.72 14.92 -12.31
C GLN A 220 38.10 13.86 -11.39
N LEU A 221 37.52 12.79 -11.95
CA LEU A 221 36.98 11.66 -11.17
C LEU A 221 38.09 10.87 -10.44
N PHE A 222 39.26 10.73 -11.05
CA PHE A 222 40.39 10.04 -10.43
C PHE A 222 41.04 10.85 -9.31
N GLN A 223 41.19 12.18 -9.50
CA GLN A 223 41.67 13.10 -8.46
C GLN A 223 40.70 13.18 -7.26
N TYR A 224 39.39 13.22 -7.52
CA TYR A 224 38.38 13.25 -6.46
C TYR A 224 38.38 11.98 -5.61
N ARG A 225 38.58 10.80 -6.24
CA ARG A 225 38.63 9.52 -5.53
C ARG A 225 39.89 9.34 -4.69
N ILE A 226 41.04 9.85 -5.15
CA ILE A 226 42.29 9.84 -4.37
C ILE A 226 42.18 10.77 -3.15
N SER A 227 41.54 11.94 -3.28
CA SER A 227 41.33 12.85 -2.15
C SER A 227 40.41 12.27 -1.07
N GLN A 228 39.37 11.50 -1.44
CA GLN A 228 38.51 10.82 -0.45
C GLN A 228 39.26 9.71 0.31
N THR A 229 40.15 8.96 -0.34
CA THR A 229 40.93 7.91 0.34
C THR A 229 42.03 8.43 1.28
N ARG A 230 42.31 9.75 1.27
CA ARG A 230 43.31 10.38 2.15
C ARG A 230 42.69 11.11 3.35
N ALA A 231 41.36 11.19 3.43
CA ALA A 231 40.65 11.82 4.54
C ALA A 231 40.19 10.81 5.62
N ASP A 232 40.20 9.51 5.32
CA ASP A 232 39.79 8.42 6.23
C ASP A 232 41.00 7.60 6.76
N SER A 233 42.18 8.22 6.92
CA SER A 233 43.35 7.66 7.62
C SER A 233 44.07 8.70 8.45
#